data_AF-A0A3P6TQP3-F1
#
_entry.id   AF-A0A3P6TQP3-F1
#
_cell.length_a   1.000
_cell.length_b   1.000
_cell.length_c   1.000
_cell.angle_alpha   90.00
_cell.angle_beta   90.00
_cell.angle_gamma   90.00
#
_symmetry.space_group_name_H-M   'P 1'
#
loop_
_entity.id
_entity.type
_entity.pdbx_description
1 polymer ?
#
loop_
_entity_poly.entity_id
_entity_poly.type
_entity_poly.pdbx_seq_one_letter_code
_entity_poly.pdbx_strand_id
1 'polypeptide(L)'
;MMSAAAQKEPALSVDPETAIFLANGGKSEHMLVNISDKRLAVKVRCSDNSLFRVNPVYMFIEPGSCGNLVITRLPGPAKSDKLVFHYYACQPNDLEPKEVFKINSQKLPEMLKLPINIISADDIPKIGQSPISTNQQGP
;
A
#
# COMPACT_ATOMS: atom_id res chain seq x y z
N MET A 1 -15.40 -36.16 4.38
CA MET A 1 -15.50 -34.77 4.89
C MET A 1 -14.33 -33.99 4.31
N MET A 2 -14.57 -33.07 3.39
CA MET A 2 -13.53 -32.17 2.88
C MET A 2 -13.32 -31.06 3.89
N SER A 3 -12.12 -31.00 4.48
CA SER A 3 -11.64 -29.88 5.26
C SER A 3 -11.51 -28.67 4.32
N ALA A 4 -12.33 -27.64 4.52
CA ALA A 4 -12.06 -26.33 3.95
C ALA A 4 -10.84 -25.79 4.70
N ALA A 5 -9.72 -25.62 3.99
CA ALA A 5 -8.60 -24.85 4.51
C ALA A 5 -9.14 -23.46 4.88
N ALA A 6 -9.20 -23.15 6.17
CA ALA A 6 -9.57 -21.83 6.64
C ALA A 6 -8.62 -20.82 5.98
N GLN A 7 -9.14 -20.03 5.03
CA GLN A 7 -8.41 -18.89 4.50
C GLN A 7 -8.21 -17.93 5.67
N LYS A 8 -7.00 -17.91 6.22
CA LYS A 8 -6.61 -16.93 7.23
C LYS A 8 -6.79 -15.55 6.59
N GLU A 9 -7.73 -14.77 7.09
CA GLU A 9 -7.91 -13.39 6.65
C GLU A 9 -6.60 -12.62 6.85
N PRO A 10 -6.18 -11.80 5.86
CA PRO A 10 -4.88 -11.13 5.93
C PRO A 10 -4.87 -10.13 7.08
N ALA A 11 -3.85 -10.15 7.94
CA ALA A 11 -3.75 -9.26 9.11
C ALA A 11 -3.53 -7.78 8.74
N LEU A 12 -3.21 -7.49 7.48
CA LEU A 12 -2.90 -6.17 6.95
C LEU A 12 -3.67 -5.96 5.65
N SER A 13 -4.32 -4.80 5.51
CA SER A 13 -4.89 -4.32 4.25
C SER A 13 -4.25 -3.01 3.80
N VAL A 14 -4.52 -2.58 2.57
CA VAL A 14 -4.02 -1.34 1.99
C VAL A 14 -5.13 -0.63 1.23
N ASP A 15 -5.27 0.68 1.43
CA ASP A 15 -6.26 1.51 0.74
C ASP A 15 -5.60 2.78 0.18
N PRO A 16 -5.74 3.12 -1.11
CA PRO A 16 -6.33 2.30 -2.16
C PRO A 16 -5.56 1.01 -2.45
N GLU A 17 -6.24 -0.03 -2.96
CA GLU A 17 -5.63 -1.34 -3.28
C GLU A 17 -4.81 -1.36 -4.58
N THR A 18 -4.68 -0.23 -5.28
CA THR A 18 -3.87 -0.10 -6.49
C THR A 18 -3.27 1.30 -6.54
N ALA A 19 -1.98 1.40 -6.89
CA ALA A 19 -1.34 2.69 -7.15
C ALA A 19 -1.38 2.98 -8.65
N ILE A 20 -1.84 4.17 -9.03
CA ILE A 20 -1.95 4.59 -10.43
C ILE A 20 -1.03 5.79 -10.66
N PHE A 21 -0.22 5.73 -11.71
CA PHE A 21 0.66 6.83 -12.09
C PHE A 21 0.63 7.07 -13.60
N LEU A 22 1.20 8.20 -14.01
CA LEU A 22 1.51 8.51 -15.39
C LEU A 22 2.99 8.20 -15.70
N ALA A 23 3.32 8.09 -16.98
CA ALA A 23 4.70 7.87 -17.42
C ALA A 23 5.66 9.02 -17.02
N ASN A 24 5.14 10.25 -16.87
CA ASN A 24 5.91 11.41 -16.42
C ASN A 24 6.10 11.47 -14.89
N GLY A 25 5.62 10.48 -14.14
CA GLY A 25 5.79 10.38 -12.69
C GLY A 25 4.57 10.82 -11.88
N GLY A 26 4.78 11.07 -10.59
CA GLY A 26 3.72 11.52 -9.67
C GLY A 26 3.88 10.99 -8.25
N LYS A 27 2.85 11.21 -7.43
CA LYS A 27 2.75 10.69 -6.06
C LYS A 27 1.42 9.99 -5.87
N SER A 28 1.42 8.90 -5.10
CA SER A 28 0.23 8.18 -4.65
C SER A 28 0.34 7.97 -3.15
N GLU A 29 -0.73 8.27 -2.43
CA GLU A 29 -0.83 8.08 -0.98
C GLU A 29 -1.70 6.87 -0.69
N HIS A 30 -1.26 6.05 0.26
CA HIS A 30 -1.94 4.84 0.68
C HIS A 30 -1.94 4.75 2.21
N MET A 31 -2.92 4.04 2.73
CA MET A 31 -3.11 3.74 4.13
C MET A 31 -2.99 2.23 4.33
N LEU A 32 -2.03 1.81 5.13
CA LEU A 32 -1.90 0.43 5.57
C LEU A 32 -2.72 0.25 6.85
N VAL A 33 -3.69 -0.65 6.87
CA VAL A 33 -4.59 -0.85 8.01
C VAL A 33 -4.29 -2.19 8.67
N ASN A 34 -3.93 -2.16 9.95
CA ASN A 34 -3.73 -3.38 10.74
C ASN A 34 -5.08 -3.84 11.29
N ILE A 35 -5.61 -4.93 10.73
CA ILE A 35 -6.89 -5.51 11.12
C ILE A 35 -6.73 -6.63 12.15
N SER A 36 -5.51 -6.87 12.64
CA SER A 36 -5.23 -7.87 13.68
C SER A 36 -5.22 -7.28 15.08
N ASP A 37 -5.13 -8.17 16.07
CA ASP A 37 -5.01 -7.88 17.49
C ASP A 37 -3.56 -7.68 17.97
N LYS A 38 -2.57 -7.73 17.05
CA LYS A 38 -1.15 -7.58 17.37
C LYS A 38 -0.55 -6.42 16.59
N ARG A 39 0.40 -5.72 17.22
CA ARG A 39 1.20 -4.72 16.51
C ARG A 39 1.99 -5.37 15.39
N LEU A 40 1.98 -4.78 14.20
CA LEU A 40 2.71 -5.28 13.04
C LEU A 40 3.96 -4.45 12.77
N ALA A 41 5.08 -5.12 12.51
CA ALA A 41 6.27 -4.51 11.92
C ALA A 41 6.20 -4.69 10.41
N VAL A 42 6.14 -3.60 9.66
CA VAL A 42 6.01 -3.62 8.20
C VAL A 42 7.30 -3.13 7.54
N LYS A 43 7.72 -3.82 6.48
CA LYS A 43 8.77 -3.41 5.56
C LYS A 43 8.21 -3.34 4.15
N VAL A 44 8.35 -2.19 3.52
CA VAL A 44 7.92 -1.98 2.16
C VAL A 44 9.06 -2.31 1.19
N ARG A 45 8.74 -3.06 0.14
CA ARG A 45 9.62 -3.37 -0.97
C ARG A 45 8.96 -2.98 -2.29
N CYS A 46 9.74 -2.47 -3.23
CA CYS A 46 9.29 -2.16 -4.58
C CYS A 46 9.99 -3.08 -5.59
N SER A 47 9.32 -3.38 -6.71
CA SER A 47 9.92 -4.09 -7.84
C SER A 47 11.02 -3.31 -8.54
N ASP A 48 10.99 -1.98 -8.50
CA ASP A 48 11.99 -1.12 -9.13
C ASP A 48 12.33 0.11 -8.30
N ASN A 49 13.46 0.04 -7.59
CA ASN A 49 13.96 1.17 -6.80
C ASN A 49 14.63 2.27 -7.64
N SER A 50 14.79 2.10 -8.96
CA SER A 50 15.28 3.17 -9.84
C SER A 50 14.19 4.20 -10.10
N LEU A 51 12.96 3.74 -10.37
CA LEU A 51 11.81 4.60 -10.71
C LEU A 51 10.93 4.98 -9.52
N PHE A 52 10.89 4.17 -8.46
CA PHE A 52 10.02 4.44 -7.32
C PHE A 52 10.79 4.81 -6.05
N ARG A 53 10.20 5.70 -5.26
CA ARG A 53 10.62 6.03 -3.90
C ARG A 53 9.44 5.83 -2.97
N VAL A 54 9.69 5.30 -1.79
CA VAL A 54 8.64 4.94 -0.83
C VAL A 54 9.01 5.46 0.55
N ASN A 55 8.02 6.01 1.26
CA ASN A 55 8.19 6.55 2.61
C ASN A 55 6.89 6.42 3.42
N PRO A 56 6.83 5.67 4.55
CA PRO A 56 7.70 4.67 5.14
C PRO A 56 8.53 3.72 4.27
N VAL A 57 9.76 3.35 4.63
CA VAL A 57 10.26 1.99 4.24
C VAL A 57 9.99 0.97 5.33
N TYR A 58 10.05 1.41 6.58
CA TYR A 58 9.79 0.61 7.77
C TYR A 58 8.85 1.36 8.68
N MET A 59 7.90 0.67 9.29
CA MET A 59 6.99 1.25 10.27
C MET A 59 6.41 0.19 11.19
N PHE A 60 5.94 0.61 12.36
CA PHE A 60 4.99 -0.14 13.15
C PHE A 60 3.57 0.33 12.84
N ILE A 61 2.62 -0.59 12.94
CA ILE A 61 1.18 -0.28 12.90
C ILE A 61 0.53 -0.99 14.08
N GLU A 62 -0.02 -0.21 15.00
CA GLU A 62 -0.70 -0.72 16.20
C GLU A 62 -2.00 -1.46 15.84
N PRO A 63 -2.49 -2.37 16.70
CA PRO A 63 -3.76 -3.05 16.48
C PRO A 63 -4.91 -2.07 16.20
N GLY A 64 -5.72 -2.35 15.18
CA GLY A 64 -6.86 -1.51 14.77
C GLY A 64 -6.48 -0.11 14.25
N SER A 65 -5.20 0.18 14.09
CA SER A 65 -4.70 1.47 13.61
C SER A 65 -4.23 1.40 12.17
N CYS A 66 -3.93 2.56 11.60
CA CYS A 66 -3.43 2.69 10.24
C CYS A 66 -2.11 3.46 10.17
N GLY A 67 -1.34 3.17 9.11
CA GLY A 67 -0.08 3.80 8.81
C GLY A 67 -0.07 4.39 7.42
N ASN A 68 0.34 5.66 7.29
CA ASN A 68 0.40 6.35 6.01
C ASN A 68 1.64 5.95 5.22
N LEU A 69 1.49 5.83 3.90
CA LEU A 69 2.52 5.47 2.95
C LEU A 69 2.45 6.38 1.73
N VAL A 70 3.56 7.02 1.39
CA VAL A 70 3.70 7.80 0.15
C VAL A 70 4.59 7.06 -0.83
N ILE A 71 4.08 6.86 -2.04
CA ILE A 71 4.80 6.30 -3.17
C ILE A 71 5.03 7.42 -4.19
N THR A 72 6.29 7.68 -4.52
CA THR A 72 6.66 8.65 -5.57
C THR A 72 7.23 7.90 -6.77
N ARG A 73 6.70 8.17 -7.96
CA ARG A 73 7.23 7.68 -9.24
C ARG A 73 8.01 8.79 -9.94
N LEU A 74 9.21 8.46 -10.42
CA LEU A 74 10.02 9.29 -11.31
C LEU A 74 9.62 9.06 -12.77
N PRO A 75 9.84 10.05 -13.67
CA PRO A 75 9.60 9.87 -15.10
C PRO A 75 10.33 8.63 -15.65
N GLY A 76 9.64 7.82 -16.45
CA GLY A 76 10.21 6.59 -16.98
C GLY A 76 9.22 5.73 -17.75
N PRO A 77 9.70 4.62 -18.35
CA PRO A 77 8.89 3.76 -19.22
C PRO A 77 7.69 3.17 -18.48
N ALA A 78 6.57 3.07 -19.17
CA ALA A 78 5.40 2.34 -18.68
C ALA A 78 5.72 0.84 -18.63
N LYS A 79 5.62 0.24 -17.45
CA LYS A 79 5.81 -1.19 -17.22
C LYS A 79 4.96 -1.64 -16.04
N SER A 80 4.75 -2.94 -15.93
CA SER A 80 4.05 -3.53 -14.78
C SER A 80 4.99 -3.57 -13.58
N ASP A 81 4.59 -2.92 -12.49
CA ASP A 81 5.33 -2.84 -11.24
C ASP A 81 4.42 -3.22 -10.06
N LYS A 82 5.04 -3.48 -8.91
CA LYS A 82 4.30 -3.74 -7.66
C LYS A 82 5.10 -3.32 -6.43
N LEU A 83 4.38 -2.93 -5.40
CA LEU A 83 4.89 -2.92 -4.04
C LEU A 83 4.52 -4.23 -3.33
N VAL A 84 5.39 -4.67 -2.44
CA VAL A 84 5.17 -5.81 -1.55
C VAL A 84 5.44 -5.34 -0.13
N PHE A 85 4.43 -5.46 0.72
CA PHE A 85 4.54 -5.24 2.15
C PHE A 85 4.86 -6.58 2.81
N HIS A 86 6.07 -6.71 3.34
CA HIS A 86 6.40 -7.80 4.24
C HIS A 86 6.06 -7.38 5.66
N TYR A 87 5.49 -8.29 6.45
CA TYR A 87 5.19 -7.98 7.84
C TYR A 87 5.31 -9.18 8.77
N TYR A 88 5.55 -8.86 10.05
CA TYR A 88 5.56 -9.78 11.18
C TYR A 88 4.72 -9.22 12.32
N ALA A 89 4.06 -10.10 13.08
CA ALA A 89 3.53 -9.75 14.38
C ALA A 89 4.67 -9.47 15.36
N CYS A 90 4.60 -8.36 16.07
CA CYS A 90 5.61 -7.93 17.04
C CYS A 90 5.46 -8.68 18.37
N GLN A 91 6.55 -8.73 19.12
CA GLN A 91 6.57 -9.01 20.55
C GLN A 91 6.40 -7.71 21.35
N PRO A 92 5.95 -7.79 22.62
CA PRO A 92 5.73 -6.61 23.47
C PRO A 92 6.96 -5.68 23.61
N ASN A 93 8.18 -6.24 23.57
CA ASN A 93 9.42 -5.52 23.77
C ASN A 93 10.13 -5.11 22.47
N ASP A 94 9.50 -5.29 21.31
CA ASP A 94 10.08 -4.80 20.05
C ASP A 94 10.11 -3.26 20.07
N LEU A 95 11.24 -2.65 19.75
CA LEU A 95 11.39 -1.18 19.81
C LEU A 95 11.56 -0.55 18.44
N GLU A 96 12.09 -1.29 17.47
CA GLU A 96 12.43 -0.78 16.15
C GLU A 96 12.00 -1.79 15.06
N PRO A 97 11.24 -1.38 14.03
CA PRO A 97 10.74 -2.33 13.03
C PRO A 97 11.89 -3.03 12.30
N LYS A 98 12.99 -2.31 12.02
CA LYS A 98 14.17 -2.87 11.34
C LYS A 98 14.79 -4.03 12.11
N GLU A 99 14.83 -3.96 13.44
CA GLU A 99 15.38 -5.03 14.28
C GLU A 99 14.48 -6.26 14.26
N VAL A 100 13.15 -6.09 14.25
CA VAL A 100 12.20 -7.21 14.08
C VAL A 100 12.51 -8.00 12.80
N PHE A 101 12.80 -7.31 11.70
CA PHE A 101 13.19 -7.96 10.44
C PHE A 101 14.56 -8.65 10.50
N LYS A 102 15.51 -8.15 11.29
CA LYS A 102 16.80 -8.83 11.48
C LYS A 102 16.63 -10.11 12.30
N ILE A 103 15.90 -10.03 13.42
CA ILE A 103 15.62 -11.17 14.31
C ILE A 103 14.86 -12.27 13.56
N ASN A 104 13.89 -11.91 12.73
CA ASN A 104 13.09 -12.84 11.95
C ASN A 104 13.67 -13.14 10.54
N SER A 105 14.96 -12.89 10.31
CA SER A 105 15.59 -13.06 8.98
C SER A 105 15.51 -14.49 8.41
N GLN A 106 15.41 -15.50 9.28
CA GLN A 106 15.28 -16.91 8.91
C GLN A 106 13.82 -17.37 8.77
N LYS A 107 12.85 -16.52 9.11
CA LYS A 107 11.41 -16.81 8.96
C LYS A 107 10.88 -16.19 7.68
N LEU A 108 9.83 -16.79 7.12
CA LEU A 108 9.11 -16.19 6.00
C LEU A 108 8.15 -15.12 6.53
N PRO A 109 8.17 -13.89 5.98
CA PRO A 109 7.21 -12.86 6.33
C PRO A 109 5.84 -13.15 5.72
N GLU A 110 4.78 -12.65 6.36
CA GLU A 110 3.49 -12.50 5.70
C GLU A 110 3.59 -11.37 4.66
N MET A 111 2.80 -11.47 3.58
CA MET A 111 2.92 -10.58 2.43
C MET A 111 1.58 -10.02 1.98
N LEU A 112 1.54 -8.72 1.72
CA LEU A 112 0.47 -8.03 1.00
C LEU A 112 1.06 -7.37 -0.25
N LYS A 113 0.38 -7.45 -1.39
CA LYS A 113 0.86 -6.90 -2.67
C LYS A 113 -0.03 -5.75 -3.10
N LEU A 114 0.59 -4.67 -3.57
CA LEU A 114 -0.06 -3.51 -4.16
C LEU A 114 0.40 -3.38 -5.62
N PRO A 115 -0.46 -3.66 -6.62
CA PRO A 115 -0.11 -3.43 -8.01
C PRO A 115 0.11 -1.94 -8.30
N ILE A 116 1.05 -1.66 -9.20
CA ILE A 116 1.27 -0.32 -9.74
C ILE A 116 0.92 -0.33 -11.24
N ASN A 117 0.00 0.54 -11.62
CA ASN A 117 -0.45 0.71 -13.00
C ASN A 117 -0.01 2.05 -13.56
N ILE A 118 0.58 2.02 -14.75
CA ILE A 118 0.99 3.22 -15.48
C ILE A 118 0.00 3.42 -16.62
N ILE A 119 -0.79 4.49 -16.54
CA ILE A 119 -1.86 4.78 -17.49
C ILE A 119 -1.49 5.96 -18.40
N SER A 120 -2.22 6.09 -19.52
CA SER A 120 -2.16 7.30 -20.35
C SER A 120 -2.78 8.48 -19.61
N ALA A 121 -2.40 9.71 -19.96
CA ALA A 121 -3.00 10.91 -19.42
C ALA A 121 -4.51 11.00 -19.74
N ASP A 122 -4.94 10.40 -20.84
CA ASP A 122 -6.35 10.37 -21.26
C ASP A 122 -7.23 9.44 -20.39
N ASP A 123 -6.60 8.47 -19.72
CA ASP A 123 -7.28 7.45 -18.91
C ASP A 123 -7.35 7.80 -17.43
N ILE A 124 -6.89 8.99 -17.04
CA ILE A 124 -6.96 9.43 -15.64
C ILE A 124 -8.44 9.46 -15.22
N PRO A 125 -8.84 8.67 -14.20
CA PRO A 125 -10.21 8.73 -13.71
C PRO A 125 -10.55 10.17 -13.32
N LYS A 126 -11.58 10.74 -13.93
CA LYS A 126 -12.05 12.10 -13.62
C LYS A 126 -12.74 12.08 -12.24
N ILE A 127 -11.96 12.17 -11.18
CA ILE A 127 -12.50 12.23 -9.81
C ILE A 127 -13.06 13.66 -9.59
N GLY A 128 -14.39 13.80 -9.49
CA GLY A 128 -15.01 14.98 -8.85
C GLY A 128 -15.54 16.13 -9.72
N GLN A 129 -16.09 15.89 -10.92
CA GLN A 129 -17.06 16.86 -11.46
C GLN A 129 -18.45 16.52 -10.91
N SER A 130 -18.82 17.18 -9.81
CA SER A 130 -20.23 17.33 -9.43
C SER A 130 -20.96 17.94 -10.64
N PRO A 131 -22.08 17.39 -11.12
CA PRO A 131 -22.87 18.05 -12.15
C PRO A 131 -23.30 19.41 -11.59
N ILE A 132 -22.84 20.49 -12.21
CA ILE A 132 -23.36 21.83 -11.96
C ILE A 132 -24.82 21.80 -12.41
N SER A 133 -25.75 21.66 -11.47
CA SER A 133 -27.17 21.88 -11.73
C SER A 133 -27.36 23.36 -12.06
N THR A 134 -27.40 23.68 -13.35
CA THR A 134 -27.86 24.97 -13.86
C THR A 134 -29.36 25.10 -13.61
N ASN A 135 -29.73 25.66 -12.45
CA ASN A 135 -31.07 26.21 -12.28
C ASN A 135 -31.15 27.52 -13.07
N GLN A 136 -31.67 27.44 -14.30
CA GLN A 136 -32.27 28.60 -14.96
C GLN A 136 -33.59 28.91 -14.25
N GLN A 137 -33.59 29.97 -13.43
CA GLN A 137 -34.81 30.66 -13.05
C GLN A 137 -35.13 31.65 -14.18
N GLY A 138 -36.19 31.34 -14.93
CA GLY A 138 -36.78 32.28 -15.87
C GLY A 138 -37.48 33.44 -15.15
N PRO A 139 -37.68 34.58 -15.84
CA PRO A 139 -38.62 35.60 -15.41
C PRO A 139 -40.08 35.14 -15.53
#